data_AF-A0A177CCZ7-F1
#
_entry.id   AF-A0A177CCZ7-F1
#
_cell.length_a   1.000
_cell.length_b   1.000
_cell.length_c   1.000
_cell.angle_alpha   90.00
_cell.angle_beta   90.00
_cell.angle_gamma   90.00
#
_symmetry.space_group_name_H-M   'P 1'
#
loop_
_entity.id
_entity.type
_entity.pdbx_description
1 polymer ?
#
loop_
_entity_poly.entity_id
_entity_poly.type
_entity_poly.pdbx_seq_one_letter_code
_entity_poly.pdbx_strand_id
1 'polypeptide(L)'
;MTNSELEEDQGRYDEEEEEEEEEEYEPSYSVKELAEIVLDFYKFLATLHYDRSDLHIPPPEGWPLECLPKNVIRKKSSRTIELMRHLPYFKEAKKSTHLHYKCKLYDYTDAEQHDGIRLIPCPGRETEEAESVPEREEHIDQSEVLAQELEWGTDLDWQFVRQVYREFGWPDAFRREEAVRVIEDFMALKSNERGEWEEAFN
;
A
#
# COMPACT_ATOMS: atom_id res chain seq x y z
N MET A 1 -52.28 -39.33 26.15
CA MET A 1 -51.16 -39.76 25.29
C MET A 1 -50.65 -38.50 24.61
N THR A 2 -49.42 -38.19 24.96
CA THR A 2 -48.63 -37.02 24.59
C THR A 2 -48.36 -36.97 23.09
N ASN A 3 -48.62 -35.84 22.46
CA ASN A 3 -47.84 -35.39 21.31
C ASN A 3 -47.56 -33.89 21.53
N SER A 4 -46.28 -33.63 21.71
CA SER A 4 -45.65 -32.33 21.84
C SER A 4 -45.56 -31.72 20.45
N GLU A 5 -46.38 -30.71 20.15
CA GLU A 5 -46.16 -29.84 19.00
C GLU A 5 -45.08 -28.83 19.40
N LEU A 6 -43.94 -28.93 18.71
CA LEU A 6 -42.82 -28.00 18.80
C LEU A 6 -43.25 -26.71 18.09
N GLU A 7 -43.30 -25.60 18.83
CA GLU A 7 -43.38 -24.26 18.27
C GLU A 7 -42.08 -23.98 17.49
N GLU A 8 -42.17 -23.90 16.17
CA GLU A 8 -41.12 -23.33 15.33
C GLU A 8 -41.21 -21.81 15.44
N ASP A 9 -40.43 -21.25 16.35
CA ASP A 9 -40.17 -19.81 16.47
C ASP A 9 -39.40 -19.35 15.23
N GLN A 10 -40.15 -18.89 14.23
CA GLN A 10 -39.60 -18.30 13.02
C GLN A 10 -39.20 -16.87 13.33
N GLY A 11 -38.04 -16.73 14.00
CA GLY A 11 -37.36 -15.47 14.26
C GLY A 11 -37.11 -14.75 12.94
N ARG A 12 -37.98 -13.81 12.62
CA ARG A 12 -37.83 -12.82 11.57
C ARG A 12 -36.74 -11.85 12.03
N TYR A 13 -35.51 -12.08 11.60
CA TYR A 13 -34.45 -11.08 11.69
C TYR A 13 -34.86 -9.95 10.74
N ASP A 14 -35.48 -8.92 11.28
CA ASP A 14 -35.59 -7.64 10.61
C ASP A 14 -34.15 -7.09 10.53
N GLU A 15 -33.49 -7.30 9.39
CA GLU A 15 -32.27 -6.58 9.00
C GLU A 15 -32.68 -5.12 8.80
N GLU A 16 -32.69 -4.36 9.89
CA GLU A 16 -32.60 -2.91 9.83
C GLU A 16 -31.21 -2.59 9.26
N GLU A 17 -31.14 -2.43 7.93
CA GLU A 17 -30.07 -1.69 7.28
C GLU A 17 -30.11 -0.28 7.88
N GLU A 18 -29.34 -0.07 8.95
CA GLU A 18 -28.96 1.25 9.41
C GLU A 18 -28.22 1.90 8.24
N GLU A 19 -28.93 2.71 7.45
CA GLU A 19 -28.32 3.68 6.55
C GLU A 19 -27.46 4.59 7.44
N GLU A 20 -26.17 4.28 7.54
CA GLU A 20 -25.18 5.18 8.13
C GLU A 20 -25.26 6.49 7.36
N GLU A 21 -25.96 7.48 7.92
CA GLU A 21 -25.92 8.85 7.44
C GLU A 21 -24.45 9.29 7.45
N GLU A 22 -23.80 9.28 6.28
CA GLU A 22 -22.47 9.86 6.11
C GLU A 22 -22.56 11.35 6.48
N GLU A 23 -22.32 11.69 7.74
CA GLU A 23 -22.22 13.06 8.19
C GLU A 23 -21.20 13.77 7.29
N GLU A 24 -21.65 14.80 6.56
CA GLU A 24 -20.83 15.56 5.62
C GLU A 24 -19.75 16.33 6.40
N TYR A 25 -18.63 15.65 6.70
CA TYR A 25 -17.55 16.19 7.53
C TYR A 25 -16.81 17.30 6.78
N GLU A 26 -17.06 18.55 7.18
CA GLU A 26 -16.30 19.68 6.68
C GLU A 26 -14.89 19.67 7.29
N PRO A 27 -13.82 19.52 6.49
CA PRO A 27 -12.50 19.29 7.07
C PRO A 27 -11.95 20.54 7.73
N SER A 28 -11.49 20.42 8.99
CA SER A 28 -11.07 21.56 9.83
C SER A 28 -9.87 22.35 9.31
N TYR A 29 -9.11 21.79 8.35
CA TYR A 29 -7.93 22.43 7.78
C TYR A 29 -8.05 22.54 6.26
N SER A 30 -7.75 23.71 5.71
CA SER A 30 -7.56 23.89 4.28
C SER A 30 -6.33 23.12 3.77
N VAL A 31 -6.28 22.87 2.46
CA VAL A 31 -5.12 22.22 1.83
C VAL A 31 -3.83 23.00 2.10
N LYS A 32 -3.90 24.33 2.07
CA LYS A 32 -2.76 25.21 2.33
C LYS A 32 -2.25 25.06 3.77
N GLU A 33 -3.14 25.08 4.75
CA GLU A 33 -2.77 24.91 6.16
C GLU A 33 -2.13 23.53 6.40
N LEU A 34 -2.69 22.47 5.81
CA LEU A 34 -2.10 21.13 5.89
C LEU A 34 -0.69 21.09 5.27
N ALA A 35 -0.51 21.69 4.09
CA ALA A 35 0.79 21.77 3.43
C ALA A 35 1.82 22.54 4.28
N GLU A 36 1.43 23.65 4.91
CA GLU A 36 2.28 24.43 5.81
C GLU A 36 2.68 23.63 7.05
N ILE A 37 1.72 22.94 7.69
CA ILE A 37 1.97 22.08 8.85
C ILE A 37 2.98 20.97 8.51
N VAL A 38 2.77 20.27 7.39
CA VAL A 38 3.66 19.19 6.96
C VAL A 38 5.04 19.73 6.58
N LEU A 39 5.10 20.91 5.94
CA LEU A 39 6.36 21.56 5.61
C LEU A 39 7.17 21.96 6.84
N ASP A 40 6.53 22.49 7.87
CA ASP A 40 7.22 22.83 9.10
C ASP A 40 7.73 21.59 9.84
N PHE A 41 6.98 20.49 9.79
CA PHE A 41 7.46 19.20 10.27
C PHE A 41 8.67 18.69 9.47
N TYR A 42 8.67 18.76 8.14
CA TYR A 42 9.80 18.30 7.32
C TYR A 42 11.04 19.18 7.51
N LYS A 43 10.87 20.50 7.67
CA LYS A 43 11.97 21.39 8.05
C LYS A 43 12.56 21.01 9.40
N PHE A 44 11.73 20.62 10.37
CA PHE A 44 12.20 20.11 11.66
C PHE A 44 12.99 18.80 11.47
N LEU A 45 12.52 17.87 10.65
CA LEU A 45 13.25 16.62 10.33
C LEU A 45 14.62 16.88 9.70
N ALA A 46 14.72 17.91 8.85
CA ALA A 46 15.99 18.38 8.26
C ALA A 46 16.97 18.97 9.29
N THR A 47 16.57 19.13 10.56
CA THR A 47 17.47 19.52 11.66
C THR A 47 17.98 18.34 12.49
N LEU A 48 17.39 17.15 12.32
CA LEU A 48 17.71 15.96 13.10
C LEU A 48 18.60 14.99 12.32
N HIS A 49 18.02 14.27 11.37
CA HIS A 49 18.69 13.15 10.69
C HIS A 49 18.57 13.17 9.16
N TYR A 50 17.94 14.20 8.59
CA TYR A 50 17.89 14.40 7.14
C TYR A 50 18.72 15.62 6.72
N ASP A 51 19.31 15.56 5.53
CA ASP A 51 19.99 16.73 4.97
C ASP A 51 18.94 17.73 4.46
N ARG A 52 19.16 19.00 4.78
CA ARG A 52 18.33 20.09 4.28
C ARG A 52 18.44 20.24 2.76
N SER A 53 19.57 19.85 2.15
CA SER A 53 19.72 19.85 0.69
C SER A 53 18.79 18.88 -0.02
N ASP A 54 18.35 17.85 0.69
CA ASP A 54 17.49 16.80 0.15
C ASP A 54 16.00 17.17 0.27
N LEU A 55 15.66 18.24 1.01
CA LEU A 55 14.28 18.71 1.16
C LEU A 55 13.84 19.51 -0.08
N HIS A 56 12.97 18.91 -0.87
CA HIS A 56 12.29 19.54 -2.00
C HIS A 56 10.99 20.21 -1.56
N ILE A 57 10.94 21.53 -1.74
CA ILE A 57 9.76 22.35 -1.44
C ILE A 57 8.98 22.56 -2.75
N PRO A 58 7.65 22.38 -2.75
CA PRO A 58 6.82 22.59 -3.93
C PRO A 58 6.83 24.05 -4.39
N PRO A 59 6.65 24.30 -5.70
CA PRO A 59 6.31 25.63 -6.21
C PRO A 59 5.00 26.17 -5.60
N PRO A 60 4.73 27.49 -5.65
CA PRO A 60 3.47 28.06 -5.17
C PRO A 60 2.21 27.47 -5.83
N GLU A 61 2.32 27.06 -7.10
CA GLU A 61 1.27 26.41 -7.88
C GLU A 61 1.18 24.90 -7.62
N GLY A 62 2.07 24.36 -6.78
CA GLY A 62 2.25 22.93 -6.52
C GLY A 62 3.04 22.21 -7.60
N TRP A 63 3.36 20.93 -7.34
CA TRP A 63 4.00 20.06 -8.32
C TRP A 63 3.11 19.85 -9.56
N PRO A 64 3.71 19.68 -10.76
CA PRO A 64 2.98 19.27 -11.96
C PRO A 64 2.26 17.92 -11.74
N LEU A 65 1.06 17.77 -12.28
CA LEU A 65 0.29 16.52 -12.15
C LEU A 65 1.00 15.34 -12.83
N GLU A 66 1.82 15.64 -13.84
CA GLU A 66 2.60 14.66 -14.61
C GLU A 66 3.69 14.00 -13.77
N CYS A 67 4.16 14.65 -12.69
CA CYS A 67 5.15 14.11 -11.78
C CYS A 67 4.55 13.11 -10.79
N LEU A 68 3.22 13.13 -10.59
CA LEU A 68 2.55 12.25 -9.64
C LEU A 68 2.11 10.94 -10.32
N PRO A 69 2.14 9.79 -9.61
CA PRO A 69 1.74 8.50 -10.19
C PRO A 69 0.27 8.48 -10.58
N LYS A 70 -0.01 8.28 -11.87
CA LYS A 70 -1.37 8.24 -12.42
C LYS A 70 -2.30 7.26 -11.69
N ASN A 71 -1.77 6.11 -11.31
CA ASN A 71 -2.52 5.06 -10.61
C ASN A 71 -2.91 5.45 -9.17
N VAL A 72 -2.08 6.26 -8.51
CA VAL A 72 -2.39 6.85 -7.21
C VAL A 72 -3.44 7.94 -7.39
N ILE A 73 -3.20 8.91 -8.28
CA ILE A 73 -4.10 10.05 -8.52
C ILE A 73 -5.52 9.57 -8.88
N ARG A 74 -5.65 8.56 -9.76
CA ARG A 74 -6.95 8.04 -10.23
C ARG A 74 -7.88 7.60 -9.08
N LYS A 75 -7.33 7.18 -7.94
CA LYS A 75 -8.09 6.69 -6.79
C LYS A 75 -8.30 7.75 -5.70
N LYS A 76 -7.78 8.98 -5.87
CA LYS A 76 -7.85 10.03 -4.85
C LYS A 76 -8.88 11.10 -5.21
N SER A 77 -9.46 11.72 -4.18
CA SER A 77 -10.32 12.89 -4.35
C SER A 77 -9.52 14.10 -4.85
N SER A 78 -10.22 15.06 -5.47
CA SER A 78 -9.60 16.31 -5.94
C SER A 78 -8.86 17.06 -4.82
N ARG A 79 -9.42 17.07 -3.60
CA ARG A 79 -8.79 17.68 -2.42
C ARG A 79 -7.47 17.00 -2.06
N THR A 80 -7.44 15.66 -2.07
CA THR A 80 -6.22 14.90 -1.75
C THR A 80 -5.16 15.10 -2.82
N ILE A 81 -5.56 15.13 -4.10
CA ILE A 81 -4.64 15.41 -5.20
C ILE A 81 -4.03 16.79 -5.05
N GLU A 82 -4.85 17.81 -4.73
CA GLU A 82 -4.35 19.16 -4.50
C GLU A 82 -3.39 19.21 -3.31
N LEU A 83 -3.70 18.52 -2.20
CA LEU A 83 -2.77 18.40 -1.08
C LEU A 83 -1.44 17.78 -1.50
N MET A 84 -1.46 16.65 -2.20
CA MET A 84 -0.26 15.96 -2.67
C MET A 84 0.66 16.85 -3.53
N ARG A 85 0.09 17.78 -4.31
CA ARG A 85 0.86 18.75 -5.10
C ARG A 85 1.58 19.79 -4.25
N HIS A 86 1.10 20.05 -3.04
CA HIS A 86 1.68 21.02 -2.10
C HIS A 86 2.45 20.37 -0.95
N LEU A 87 2.66 19.04 -0.98
CA LEU A 87 3.52 18.36 -0.01
C LEU A 87 5.00 18.51 -0.40
N PRO A 88 5.90 18.75 0.58
CA PRO A 88 7.32 18.62 0.38
C PRO A 88 7.75 17.15 0.43
N TYR A 89 8.86 16.84 -0.23
CA TYR A 89 9.46 15.51 -0.25
C TYR A 89 10.96 15.57 0.03
N PHE A 90 11.53 14.49 0.57
CA PHE A 90 12.98 14.34 0.64
C PHE A 90 13.46 13.48 -0.52
N LYS A 91 14.44 13.96 -1.28
CA LYS A 91 15.08 13.18 -2.33
C LYS A 91 15.93 12.08 -1.68
N GLU A 92 15.63 10.84 -2.05
CA GLU A 92 16.38 9.61 -1.75
C GLU A 92 17.31 9.72 -0.52
N ALA A 93 16.75 9.62 0.68
CA ALA A 93 17.55 9.53 1.90
C ALA A 93 18.23 8.14 1.97
N LYS A 94 19.36 7.96 1.29
CA LYS A 94 20.20 6.74 1.30
C LYS A 94 20.61 6.25 2.70
N LYS A 95 20.23 6.97 3.76
CA LYS A 95 20.65 6.76 5.15
C LYS A 95 19.51 6.46 6.14
N SER A 96 18.25 6.47 5.70
CA SER A 96 17.06 5.94 6.40
C SER A 96 15.86 6.76 5.94
N THR A 97 14.93 6.15 5.20
CA THR A 97 13.62 6.74 4.89
C THR A 97 12.64 6.60 6.06
N HIS A 98 13.01 5.87 7.12
CA HIS A 98 12.13 5.62 8.25
C HIS A 98 12.09 6.84 9.18
N LEU A 99 10.92 7.46 9.22
CA LEU A 99 10.57 8.49 10.19
C LEU A 99 10.32 7.87 11.58
N HIS A 100 9.68 6.71 11.58
CA HIS A 100 9.30 5.91 12.74
C HIS A 100 9.20 4.44 12.30
N TYR A 101 9.05 3.51 13.25
CA TYR A 101 8.74 2.11 12.93
C TYR A 101 7.56 2.05 11.95
N LYS A 102 7.80 1.41 10.79
CA LYS A 102 6.85 1.26 9.67
C LYS A 102 6.34 2.56 9.02
N CYS A 103 6.93 3.71 9.32
CA CYS A 103 6.63 4.97 8.64
C CYS A 103 7.80 5.40 7.78
N LYS A 104 7.65 5.32 6.45
CA LYS A 104 8.66 5.76 5.48
C LYS A 104 8.24 7.03 4.76
N LEU A 105 9.22 7.89 4.51
CA LEU A 105 9.06 9.04 3.62
C LEU A 105 9.13 8.54 2.18
N TYR A 106 8.17 8.96 1.37
CA TYR A 106 8.03 8.52 -0.01
C TYR A 106 7.90 9.74 -0.92
N ASP A 107 8.79 9.84 -1.91
CA ASP A 107 8.76 10.92 -2.88
C ASP A 107 7.89 10.53 -4.08
N TYR A 108 6.64 10.99 -4.08
CA TYR A 108 5.72 10.73 -5.18
C TYR A 108 6.11 11.44 -6.48
N THR A 109 7.07 12.37 -6.46
CA THR A 109 7.58 13.03 -7.67
C THR A 109 8.70 12.25 -8.36
N ASP A 110 9.24 11.23 -7.68
CA ASP A 110 10.29 10.35 -8.19
C ASP A 110 9.67 9.10 -8.85
N ALA A 111 9.71 9.06 -10.19
CA ALA A 111 9.21 7.95 -11.00
C ALA A 111 9.84 6.60 -10.64
N GLU A 112 11.13 6.58 -10.29
CA GLU A 112 11.81 5.32 -9.95
C GLU A 112 11.35 4.74 -8.62
N GLN A 113 10.89 5.59 -7.69
CA GLN A 113 10.34 5.13 -6.41
C GLN A 113 8.96 4.50 -6.58
N HIS A 114 8.13 5.01 -7.50
CA HIS A 114 6.73 4.58 -7.67
C HIS A 114 6.42 3.62 -8.83
N ASP A 115 7.24 3.60 -9.88
CA ASP A 115 7.07 2.62 -10.97
C ASP A 115 7.74 1.28 -10.63
N GLY A 116 8.80 1.30 -9.81
CA GLY A 116 9.38 0.09 -9.26
C GLY A 116 8.40 -0.55 -8.27
N ILE A 117 8.11 -1.84 -8.42
CA ILE A 117 7.39 -2.65 -7.42
C ILE A 117 8.29 -2.80 -6.17
N ARG A 118 8.54 -1.70 -5.47
CA ARG A 118 9.26 -1.69 -4.20
C ARG A 118 8.32 -2.16 -3.11
N LEU A 119 7.07 -1.69 -3.13
CA LEU A 119 6.00 -2.10 -2.22
C LEU A 119 5.18 -3.23 -2.86
N ILE A 120 5.06 -4.36 -2.16
CA ILE A 120 4.27 -5.51 -2.61
C ILE A 120 3.00 -5.59 -1.75
N PRO A 121 1.89 -4.99 -2.20
CA PRO A 121 0.66 -4.96 -1.41
C PRO A 121 -0.09 -6.30 -1.48
N CYS A 122 -0.06 -7.06 -0.38
CA CYS A 122 -0.94 -8.22 -0.20
C CYS A 122 -2.03 -7.88 0.84
N PRO A 123 -3.33 -7.87 0.46
CA PRO A 123 -4.42 -7.69 1.40
C PRO A 123 -4.35 -8.66 2.57
N GLY A 124 -4.69 -8.17 3.77
CA GLY A 124 -4.60 -8.94 5.02
C GLY A 124 -3.18 -9.17 5.54
N ARG A 125 -2.15 -8.75 4.81
CA ARG A 125 -0.74 -8.96 5.17
C ARG A 125 0.04 -7.65 5.14
N GLU A 126 1.15 -7.62 5.85
CA GLU A 126 2.01 -6.44 5.86
C GLU A 126 2.60 -6.19 4.47
N THR A 127 2.54 -4.93 4.03
CA THR A 127 3.17 -4.53 2.77
C THR A 127 4.67 -4.49 2.98
N GLU A 128 5.37 -5.38 2.29
CA GLU A 128 6.81 -5.54 2.40
C GLU A 128 7.55 -4.84 1.26
N GLU A 129 8.78 -4.42 1.57
CA GLU A 129 9.64 -3.69 0.64
C GLU A 129 10.78 -4.54 0.09
N ALA A 130 10.71 -4.86 -1.19
CA ALA A 130 11.72 -5.63 -1.90
C ALA A 130 12.78 -4.73 -2.58
N GLU A 131 13.30 -3.70 -1.88
CA GLU A 131 14.14 -2.64 -2.48
C GLU A 131 15.45 -3.13 -3.11
N SER A 132 15.99 -4.28 -2.69
CA SER A 132 17.30 -4.78 -3.17
C SER A 132 17.21 -5.97 -4.13
N VAL A 133 16.01 -6.39 -4.53
CA VAL A 133 15.84 -7.60 -5.34
C VAL A 133 15.96 -7.26 -6.82
N PRO A 134 16.98 -7.78 -7.55
CA PRO A 134 17.09 -7.54 -8.99
C PRO A 134 15.91 -8.16 -9.74
N GLU A 135 15.52 -7.57 -10.86
CA GLU A 135 14.47 -8.14 -11.69
C GLU A 135 14.97 -9.37 -12.46
N ARG A 136 14.11 -10.36 -12.57
CA ARG A 136 14.33 -11.54 -13.43
C ARG A 136 13.39 -11.47 -14.61
N GLU A 137 13.96 -11.42 -15.82
CA GLU A 137 13.20 -11.40 -17.09
C GLU A 137 12.60 -12.77 -17.42
N GLU A 138 13.25 -13.85 -16.98
CA GLU A 138 12.76 -15.21 -17.17
C GLU A 138 11.52 -15.48 -16.31
N HIS A 139 10.51 -16.12 -16.89
CA HIS A 139 9.33 -16.56 -16.17
C HIS A 139 9.69 -17.51 -15.03
N ILE A 140 9.23 -17.17 -13.83
CA ILE A 140 9.42 -17.96 -12.62
C ILE A 140 8.22 -18.88 -12.44
N ASP A 141 8.48 -20.18 -12.46
CA ASP A 141 7.42 -21.16 -12.23
C ASP A 141 7.10 -21.25 -10.74
N GLN A 142 5.81 -21.43 -10.40
CA GLN A 142 5.38 -21.64 -9.02
C GLN A 142 6.16 -22.80 -8.36
N SER A 143 6.40 -23.90 -9.07
CA SER A 143 7.13 -25.05 -8.55
C SER A 143 8.59 -24.73 -8.20
N GLU A 144 9.22 -23.77 -8.88
CA GLU A 144 10.58 -23.30 -8.57
C GLU A 144 10.59 -22.56 -7.23
N VAL A 145 9.62 -21.68 -7.01
CA VAL A 145 9.47 -20.93 -5.75
C VAL A 145 9.14 -21.89 -4.59
N LEU A 146 8.29 -22.88 -4.85
CA LEU A 146 7.87 -23.88 -3.88
C LEU A 146 8.98 -24.87 -3.51
N ALA A 147 10.00 -25.05 -4.36
CA ALA A 147 11.12 -25.96 -4.11
C ALA A 147 12.16 -25.38 -3.14
N GLN A 148 12.06 -24.11 -2.78
CA GLN A 148 12.98 -23.48 -1.82
C GLN A 148 12.78 -24.04 -0.41
N GLU A 149 13.90 -24.25 0.30
CA GLU A 149 13.91 -24.70 1.72
C GLU A 149 14.07 -23.54 2.72
N LEU A 150 14.42 -22.34 2.23
CA LEU A 150 14.60 -21.14 3.06
C LEU A 150 13.26 -20.58 3.54
N GLU A 151 13.26 -19.76 4.59
CA GLU A 151 12.03 -19.04 4.98
C GLU A 151 11.54 -18.12 3.86
N TRP A 152 10.26 -17.78 3.91
CA TRP A 152 9.62 -16.87 2.96
C TRP A 152 10.25 -15.47 3.00
N GLY A 153 10.35 -14.82 1.83
CA GLY A 153 10.93 -13.48 1.69
C GLY A 153 12.31 -13.47 1.01
N THR A 154 12.64 -14.54 0.29
CA THR A 154 13.83 -14.59 -0.58
C THR A 154 13.65 -13.72 -1.83
N ASP A 155 14.76 -13.39 -2.50
CA ASP A 155 14.74 -12.71 -3.81
C ASP A 155 13.80 -13.40 -4.82
N LEU A 156 13.76 -14.73 -4.83
CA LEU A 156 12.91 -15.50 -5.75
C LEU A 156 11.43 -15.35 -5.40
N ASP A 157 11.08 -15.33 -4.11
CA ASP A 157 9.71 -15.10 -3.65
C ASP A 157 9.22 -13.72 -4.11
N TRP A 158 10.05 -12.68 -3.94
CA TRP A 158 9.73 -11.32 -4.37
C TRP A 158 9.66 -11.16 -5.89
N GLN A 159 10.57 -11.80 -6.64
CA GLN A 159 10.54 -11.78 -8.10
C GLN A 159 9.28 -12.47 -8.63
N PHE A 160 8.86 -13.59 -8.04
CA PHE A 160 7.62 -14.27 -8.39
C PHE A 160 6.40 -13.38 -8.18
N VAL A 161 6.27 -12.77 -6.99
CA VAL A 161 5.12 -11.88 -6.72
C VAL A 161 5.08 -10.70 -7.69
N ARG A 162 6.25 -10.12 -8.02
CA ARG A 162 6.35 -9.05 -9.02
C ARG A 162 5.87 -9.49 -10.40
N GLN A 163 6.23 -10.70 -10.83
CA GLN A 163 5.79 -11.23 -12.13
C GLN A 163 4.28 -11.43 -12.14
N VAL A 164 3.71 -12.03 -11.09
CA VAL A 164 2.25 -12.15 -10.94
C VAL A 164 1.59 -10.78 -11.08
N TYR A 165 2.03 -9.77 -10.33
CA TYR A 165 1.38 -8.45 -10.39
C TYR A 165 1.47 -7.80 -11.78
N ARG A 166 2.58 -7.99 -12.50
CA ARG A 166 2.73 -7.52 -13.88
C ARG A 166 1.80 -8.23 -14.85
N GLU A 167 1.63 -9.54 -14.74
CA GLU A 167 0.67 -10.31 -15.54
C GLU A 167 -0.78 -9.84 -15.33
N PHE A 168 -1.06 -9.38 -14.12
CA PHE A 168 -2.34 -8.77 -13.77
C PHE A 168 -2.42 -7.27 -14.11
N GLY A 169 -1.45 -6.71 -14.83
CA GLY A 169 -1.51 -5.36 -15.40
C GLY A 169 -0.95 -4.26 -14.51
N TRP A 170 -0.17 -4.59 -13.49
CA TRP A 170 0.62 -3.59 -12.75
C TRP A 170 1.66 -2.91 -13.66
N PRO A 171 1.87 -1.58 -13.56
CA PRO A 171 1.23 -0.65 -12.63
C PRO A 171 -0.13 -0.11 -13.10
N ASP A 172 -0.42 -0.14 -14.41
CA ASP A 172 -1.52 0.62 -15.01
C ASP A 172 -2.91 -0.02 -14.86
N ALA A 173 -3.15 -1.12 -15.56
CA ALA A 173 -4.43 -1.82 -15.63
C ALA A 173 -4.52 -2.94 -14.57
N PHE A 174 -4.01 -2.68 -13.37
CA PHE A 174 -3.84 -3.69 -12.34
C PHE A 174 -5.17 -4.27 -11.85
N ARG A 175 -5.39 -5.55 -12.13
CA ARG A 175 -6.50 -6.38 -11.65
C ARG A 175 -6.17 -6.90 -10.26
N ARG A 176 -6.27 -6.01 -9.27
CA ARG A 176 -5.85 -6.25 -7.88
C ARG A 176 -6.48 -7.50 -7.29
N GLU A 177 -7.79 -7.65 -7.38
CA GLU A 177 -8.50 -8.76 -6.73
C GLU A 177 -8.10 -10.11 -7.31
N GLU A 178 -7.80 -10.19 -8.61
CA GLU A 178 -7.32 -11.42 -9.24
C GLU A 178 -5.87 -11.73 -8.85
N ALA A 179 -5.00 -10.72 -8.90
CA ALA A 179 -3.60 -10.86 -8.54
C ALA A 179 -3.42 -11.30 -7.08
N VAL A 180 -4.22 -10.73 -6.18
CA VAL A 180 -4.21 -11.04 -4.76
C VAL A 180 -4.66 -12.47 -4.52
N ARG A 181 -5.75 -12.92 -5.14
CA ARG A 181 -6.22 -14.31 -5.00
C ARG A 181 -5.14 -15.31 -5.43
N VAL A 182 -4.43 -15.05 -6.53
CA VAL A 182 -3.34 -15.93 -6.98
C VAL A 182 -2.22 -16.01 -5.93
N ILE A 183 -1.87 -14.89 -5.31
CA ILE A 183 -0.86 -14.87 -4.24
C ILE A 183 -1.39 -15.54 -2.96
N GLU A 184 -2.64 -15.32 -2.58
CA GLU A 184 -3.25 -15.98 -1.41
C GLU A 184 -3.33 -17.49 -1.58
N ASP A 185 -3.82 -17.97 -2.74
CA ASP A 185 -3.87 -19.39 -3.08
C ASP A 185 -2.46 -20.01 -3.05
N PHE A 186 -1.48 -19.30 -3.60
CA PHE A 186 -0.09 -19.71 -3.57
C PHE A 186 0.48 -19.77 -2.14
N MET A 187 0.21 -18.76 -1.30
CA MET A 187 0.66 -18.72 0.09
C MET A 187 -0.04 -19.79 0.95
N ALA A 188 -1.31 -20.10 0.67
CA ALA A 188 -2.05 -21.16 1.35
C ALA A 188 -1.43 -22.55 1.10
N LEU A 189 -0.80 -22.78 -0.06
CA LEU A 189 -0.04 -24.01 -0.32
C LEU A 189 1.20 -24.16 0.58
N LYS A 190 1.72 -23.08 1.18
CA LYS A 190 3.00 -23.05 1.90
C LYS A 190 2.96 -22.59 3.36
N SER A 191 1.81 -22.15 3.87
CA SER A 191 1.63 -21.63 5.24
C SER A 191 2.20 -22.56 6.35
N ASN A 192 2.29 -23.87 6.11
CA ASN A 192 2.84 -24.83 7.09
C ASN A 192 4.35 -25.14 6.96
N GLU A 193 5.08 -24.67 5.93
CA GLU A 193 6.43 -25.19 5.62
C GLU A 193 7.57 -24.15 5.68
N ARG A 194 7.35 -22.87 5.35
CA ARG A 194 8.43 -21.87 5.17
C ARG A 194 8.25 -20.58 6.00
N GLY A 195 7.34 -20.58 6.98
CA GLY A 195 6.92 -19.36 7.68
C GLY A 195 5.92 -18.53 6.87
N GLU A 196 5.17 -17.66 7.54
CA GLU A 196 4.09 -16.87 6.92
C GLU A 196 4.52 -15.42 6.71
N TRP A 197 4.07 -14.78 5.64
CA TRP A 197 4.02 -13.31 5.60
C TRP A 197 3.14 -12.84 6.76
N GLU A 198 3.70 -11.97 7.60
CA GLU A 198 3.00 -11.42 8.77
C GLU A 198 1.65 -10.84 8.37
N GLU A 199 0.61 -11.22 9.13
CA GLU A 199 -0.71 -10.62 9.00
C GLU A 199 -0.64 -9.16 9.44
N ALA A 200 -1.33 -8.29 8.71
CA ALA A 200 -1.46 -6.91 9.15
C ALA A 200 -2.24 -6.89 10.48
N PHE A 201 -1.69 -6.23 11.50
CA PHE A 201 -2.40 -6.04 12.77
C PHE A 201 -3.69 -5.25 12.52
N ASN A 202 -4.84 -5.91 12.69
CA ASN A 202 -6.18 -5.31 12.64
C ASN A 202 -6.48 -4.47 13.89
#